data_AF-A0A946WTQ3-F1
#
_entry.id   AF-A0A946WTQ3-F1
#
_cell.length_a   1.000
_cell.length_b   1.000
_cell.length_c   1.000
_cell.angle_alpha   90.00
_cell.angle_beta   90.00
_cell.angle_gamma   90.00
#
_symmetry.space_group_name_H-M   'P 1'
#
loop_
_entity.id
_entity.type
_entity.pdbx_description
1 polymer ?
#
loop_
_entity_poly.entity_id
_entity_poly.type
_entity_poly.pdbx_seq_one_letter_code
_entity_poly.pdbx_strand_id
1 'polypeptide(L)' 'MYGKLQSQLQEELSNIKDEGLYKRERIIMNPQGSLIRVSTG' A
#
# COMPACT_ATOMS: atom_id res chain seq x y z
N MET A 1 -8.57 19.75 -15.55
CA MET A 1 -8.87 18.31 -15.81
C MET A 1 -7.98 17.39 -14.96
N TYR A 2 -6.65 17.52 -15.00
CA TYR A 2 -5.71 16.74 -14.18
C TYR A 2 -5.94 16.87 -12.66
N GLY A 3 -6.08 18.10 -12.15
CA GLY A 3 -6.32 18.34 -10.73
C GLY A 3 -7.61 17.70 -10.19
N LYS A 4 -8.66 17.63 -11.01
CA LYS A 4 -9.93 16.98 -10.61
C LYS A 4 -9.73 15.47 -10.41
N LEU A 5 -9.06 14.81 -11.37
CA LEU A 5 -8.77 13.38 -11.26
C LEU A 5 -7.84 13.09 -10.08
N GLN A 6 -6.82 13.92 -9.86
CA GLN A 6 -5.93 13.79 -8.70
C GLN A 6 -6.70 13.87 -7.37
N SER A 7 -7.61 14.84 -7.22
CA SER A 7 -8.42 14.97 -6.00
C SER A 7 -9.31 13.75 -5.78
N GLN A 8 -9.96 13.24 -6.82
CA GLN A 8 -10.78 12.03 -6.74
C GLN A 8 -9.95 10.82 -6.27
N LEU A 9 -8.77 10.61 -6.87
CA LEU A 9 -7.87 9.51 -6.49
C LEU A 9 -7.36 9.64 -5.05
N GLN A 10 -7.12 10.86 -4.56
CA GLN A 10 -6.70 11.10 -3.18
C GLN A 10 -7.82 10.80 -2.17
N GLU A 11 -9.05 11.18 -2.49
CA GLU A 11 -10.24 10.89 -1.68
C GLU A 11 -10.51 9.38 -1.62
N GLU A 12 -10.50 8.70 -2.78
CA GLU A 12 -10.64 7.24 -2.86
C GLU A 12 -9.55 6.52 -2.05
N LEU A 13 -8.31 6.98 -2.11
CA LEU A 13 -7.22 6.43 -1.31
C LEU A 13 -7.40 6.64 0.19
N SER A 14 -8.01 7.74 0.61
CA SER A 14 -8.34 7.98 2.03
C SER A 14 -9.42 7.01 2.49
N ASN A 15 -10.51 6.91 1.72
CA ASN A 15 -11.63 6.03 2.03
C ASN A 15 -11.17 4.56 2.16
N ILE A 16 -10.34 4.08 1.23
CA ILE A 16 -9.76 2.72 1.29
C ILE A 16 -8.93 2.50 2.57
N LYS A 17 -8.24 3.54 3.08
CA LYS A 17 -7.48 3.44 4.34
C LYS A 17 -8.40 3.43 5.56
N ASP A 18 -9.41 4.29 5.58
CA ASP A 18 -10.36 4.42 6.69
C ASP A 18 -11.25 3.17 6.82
N GLU A 19 -11.58 2.53 5.71
CA GLU A 19 -12.29 1.24 5.66
C GLU A 19 -11.38 0.04 6.02
N GLY A 20 -10.07 0.25 6.19
CA GLY A 20 -9.12 -0.82 6.48
C GLY A 20 -8.80 -1.75 5.29
N LEU A 21 -9.20 -1.36 4.07
CA LEU A 21 -8.97 -2.12 2.83
C LEU A 21 -7.62 -1.82 2.18
N TYR A 22 -6.90 -0.82 2.69
CA TYR A 22 -5.60 -0.42 2.14
C TYR A 22 -4.54 -1.50 2.36
N LYS A 23 -4.05 -2.05 1.24
CA LYS A 23 -3.00 -3.08 1.24
C LYS A 23 -1.65 -2.42 1.52
N ARG A 24 -0.90 -3.00 2.46
CA ARG A 24 0.48 -2.59 2.75
C ARG A 24 1.45 -3.64 2.24
N GLU A 25 2.51 -3.17 1.59
CA GLU A 25 3.61 -4.02 1.15
C GLU A 25 4.47 -4.46 2.34
N ARG A 26 5.08 -5.63 2.22
CA ARG A 26 6.15 -6.09 3.11
C ARG A 26 7.39 -6.33 2.27
N ILE A 27 8.50 -5.70 2.62
CA ILE A 27 9.74 -5.82 1.88
C ILE A 27 10.46 -7.09 2.34
N ILE A 28 10.70 -8.02 1.42
CA ILE A 28 11.46 -9.24 1.68
C ILE A 28 12.94 -8.96 1.43
N MET A 29 13.79 -9.24 2.42
CA MET A 29 15.21 -8.87 2.41
C MET A 29 16.15 -10.03 2.02
N ASN A 30 15.61 -11.18 1.65
CA ASN A 30 16.36 -12.36 1.22
C ASN A 30 15.64 -13.11 0.08
N PRO A 31 16.31 -14.03 -0.63
CA PRO A 31 15.67 -14.85 -1.65
C PRO A 31 14.44 -15.61 -1.13
N GLN A 32 13.51 -15.93 -2.02
CA GLN A 32 12.31 -16.68 -1.67
C GLN A 32 12.64 -18.11 -1.23
N GLY A 33 11.89 -18.58 -0.24
CA GLY A 33 12.01 -19.93 0.32
C GLY A 33 11.03 -20.14 1.47
N SER A 34 11.14 -21.28 2.16
CA SER A 34 10.33 -21.58 3.33
C SER A 34 10.58 -20.62 4.50
N LEU A 35 11.82 -20.11 4.60
CA LEU A 35 12.21 -19.09 5.56
C LEU A 35 12.49 -17.77 4.85
N ILE A 36 11.67 -16.76 5.12
CA ILE A 36 11.86 -15.40 4.62
C ILE A 36 12.07 -14.43 5.80
N ARG A 37 12.80 -13.36 5.54
CA ARG A 37 13.00 -12.22 6.43
C ARG A 37 12.33 -11.01 5.82
N VAL A 38 11.43 -10.39 6.58
CA VAL A 38 10.76 -9.15 6.20
C VAL A 38 11.38 -7.98 6.95
N SER A 39 11.46 -6.82 6.31
CA SER A 39 11.81 -5.58 7.00
C SER A 39 10.65 -5.20 7.94
N THR A 40 10.94 -5.01 9.22
CA THR A 40 9.95 -4.63 10.24
C THR A 40 9.89 -3.12 10.50
N GLY A 41 10.69 -2.33 9.79
CA GLY A 41 11.02 -0.98 10.22
C GLY A 41 12.11 -1.00 11.29
#